data_AF-A0A969Z6Z2-F1
#
_entry.id   AF-A0A969Z6Z2-F1
#
_cell.length_a   1.000
_cell.length_b   1.000
_cell.length_c   1.000
_cell.angle_alpha   90.00
_cell.angle_beta   90.00
_cell.angle_gamma   90.00
#
_symmetry.space_group_name_H-M   'P 1'
#
loop_
_entity.id
_entity.type
_entity.pdbx_description
1 polymer ?
#
loop_
_entity_poly.entity_id
_entity_poly.type
_entity_poly.pdbx_seq_one_letter_code
_entity_poly.pdbx_strand_id
1 'polypeptide(L)'
;MKRFFAMIFIFVAALALVACKGGEKFDVDGEFTAFEVTEHGGAPMVTSVTVTIKNGKISKFYIDALQGSAVKEGEVITAVNWNEKTKKELKFDYGMKDVGPRYEFKDGAWKVVEGKTSEKEWFEQAELLEAKWLKDGVDSLTLTKDADGAERIDNVAGVTLKDGGYIKLAKQAVENARAGKVVVFKTGLSKGGAAEIYFVEATFNKEGKATEIVIDTRQSKVDGEKGLIWNEKTKQELGFEYRMHYLDYQATLEEGDEGTIEGYKAWLKDNNELEWFEQVAKISADVVATQKSTAPADAIAGVTVVTDTYYELIANAFAAVK
;
A
#
# COMPACT_ATOMS: atom_id res chain seq x y z
N MET A 1 -11.23 -15.53 26.64
CA MET A 1 -10.53 -16.60 25.91
C MET A 1 -9.94 -16.01 24.64
N LYS A 2 -8.61 -16.01 24.55
CA LYS A 2 -7.84 -15.57 23.38
C LYS A 2 -8.20 -16.43 22.17
N ARG A 3 -8.53 -15.82 21.04
CA ARG A 3 -8.54 -16.50 19.74
C ARG A 3 -7.70 -15.69 18.77
N PHE A 4 -6.42 -16.05 18.74
CA PHE A 4 -5.52 -15.81 17.62
C PHE A 4 -6.10 -16.56 16.41
N PHE A 5 -6.46 -15.86 15.35
CA PHE A 5 -6.49 -16.42 14.00
C PHE A 5 -5.56 -15.58 13.15
N ALA A 6 -4.28 -15.94 13.21
CA ALA A 6 -3.32 -15.59 12.17
C ALA A 6 -3.58 -16.57 11.02
N MET A 7 -4.28 -16.12 9.98
CA MET A 7 -4.42 -16.89 8.75
C MET A 7 -3.35 -16.38 7.77
N ILE A 8 -2.23 -17.09 7.81
CA ILE A 8 -1.07 -16.90 6.94
C ILE A 8 -1.41 -17.54 5.60
N PHE A 9 -1.51 -16.74 4.52
CA PHE A 9 -1.33 -17.22 3.16
C PHE A 9 0.01 -16.72 2.65
N ILE A 10 1.05 -17.53 2.83
CA ILE A 10 2.32 -17.37 2.15
C ILE A 10 2.19 -18.12 0.82
N PHE A 11 2.17 -17.40 -0.29
CA PHE A 11 2.57 -17.99 -1.56
C PHE A 11 4.10 -18.10 -1.52
N VAL A 12 4.61 -19.26 -1.09
CA VAL A 12 6.05 -19.54 -1.10
C VAL A 12 6.44 -19.77 -2.55
N ALA A 13 6.80 -18.71 -3.27
CA ALA A 13 7.79 -18.85 -4.32
C ALA A 13 9.08 -19.27 -3.61
N ALA A 14 9.50 -20.51 -3.80
CA ALA A 14 10.75 -21.04 -3.25
C ALA A 14 11.94 -20.31 -3.87
N LEU A 15 12.28 -19.13 -3.33
CA LEU A 15 13.51 -18.42 -3.64
C LEU A 15 14.63 -19.08 -2.84
N ALA A 16 15.49 -19.79 -3.56
CA ALA A 16 16.76 -20.24 -3.04
C ALA A 16 17.52 -19.03 -2.47
N LEU A 17 17.71 -19.03 -1.15
CA LEU A 17 18.60 -18.11 -0.43
C LEU A 17 20.04 -18.33 -0.92
N VAL A 18 20.44 -17.64 -1.97
CA VAL A 18 21.85 -17.45 -2.30
C VAL A 18 22.31 -16.18 -1.58
N ALA A 19 22.76 -16.38 -0.34
CA ALA A 19 23.61 -15.42 0.33
C ALA A 19 24.96 -15.38 -0.39
N CYS A 20 25.15 -14.40 -1.29
CA CYS A 20 26.46 -14.11 -1.84
C CYS A 20 26.96 -12.75 -1.33
N LYS A 21 28.03 -12.80 -0.52
CA LYS A 21 28.94 -11.70 -0.23
C LYS A 21 29.61 -11.24 -1.54
N GLY A 22 28.91 -10.40 -2.27
CA GLY A 22 29.33 -9.55 -3.38
C GLY A 22 28.29 -8.45 -3.41
N GLY A 23 28.69 -7.17 -3.55
CA GLY A 23 27.77 -6.04 -3.42
C GLY A 23 26.45 -6.32 -4.14
N GLU A 24 25.35 -6.24 -3.40
CA GLU A 24 24.02 -6.65 -3.84
C GLU A 24 23.71 -6.07 -5.22
N LYS A 25 23.58 -6.96 -6.21
CA LYS A 25 23.29 -6.57 -7.59
C LYS A 25 21.82 -6.83 -7.88
N PHE A 26 21.10 -5.76 -8.20
CA PHE A 26 19.73 -5.81 -8.67
C PHE A 26 19.71 -5.97 -10.19
N ASP A 27 18.82 -6.81 -10.71
CA ASP A 27 18.74 -7.13 -12.15
C ASP A 27 17.97 -6.08 -12.96
N VAL A 28 17.15 -5.27 -12.29
CA VAL A 28 16.30 -4.24 -12.90
C VAL A 28 16.57 -2.90 -12.21
N ASP A 29 16.92 -1.89 -12.99
CA ASP A 29 17.00 -0.51 -12.51
C ASP A 29 15.60 0.11 -12.48
N GLY A 30 15.34 0.98 -11.50
CA GLY A 30 14.02 1.58 -11.38
C GLY A 30 13.67 2.06 -9.97
N GLU A 31 12.38 2.31 -9.76
CA GLU A 31 11.80 2.71 -8.49
C GLU A 31 10.84 1.62 -7.98
N PHE A 32 11.14 1.09 -6.81
CA PHE A 32 10.41 -0.02 -6.21
C PHE A 32 9.82 0.43 -4.89
N THR A 33 8.50 0.46 -4.83
CA THR A 33 7.75 0.95 -3.68
C THR A 33 7.16 -0.20 -2.90
N ALA A 34 7.04 -0.04 -1.59
CA ALA A 34 6.10 -0.76 -0.75
C ALA A 34 5.23 0.25 -0.02
N PHE A 35 3.96 -0.06 0.19
CA PHE A 35 3.04 0.78 0.95
C PHE A 35 2.19 -0.05 1.91
N GLU A 36 1.64 0.62 2.92
CA GLU A 36 0.56 0.06 3.72
C GLU A 36 -0.49 1.13 4.02
N VAL A 37 -1.73 0.67 4.20
CA VAL A 37 -2.83 1.52 4.63
C VAL A 37 -3.14 1.29 6.10
N THR A 38 -3.41 2.37 6.81
CA THR A 38 -3.84 2.36 8.21
C THR A 38 -4.98 3.33 8.41
N GLU A 39 -5.60 3.25 9.59
CA GLU A 39 -6.46 4.30 10.13
C GLU A 39 -5.61 5.21 11.02
N HIS A 40 -5.87 6.52 10.95
CA HIS A 40 -5.26 7.51 11.83
C HIS A 40 -6.23 8.66 12.14
N GLY A 41 -6.67 8.75 13.40
CA GLY A 41 -7.58 9.82 13.85
C GLY A 41 -8.99 9.74 13.28
N GLY A 42 -9.48 8.54 12.99
CA GLY A 42 -10.74 8.24 12.31
C GLY A 42 -10.67 8.33 10.78
N ALA A 43 -9.50 8.60 10.21
CA ALA A 43 -9.30 8.92 8.80
C ALA A 43 -8.24 7.99 8.14
N PRO A 44 -8.15 7.94 6.81
CA PRO A 44 -7.18 7.07 6.15
C PRO A 44 -5.75 7.61 6.23
N MET A 45 -4.77 6.71 6.21
CA MET A 45 -3.37 7.04 6.00
C MET A 45 -2.75 5.97 5.12
N VAL A 46 -1.94 6.37 4.14
CA VAL A 46 -1.03 5.48 3.41
C VAL A 46 0.39 5.90 3.73
N THR A 47 1.21 4.94 4.16
CA THR A 47 2.65 5.13 4.35
C THR A 47 3.37 4.32 3.30
N SER A 48 4.41 4.90 2.69
CA SER A 48 5.17 4.25 1.63
C SER A 48 6.67 4.44 1.81
N VAL A 49 7.43 3.45 1.35
CA VAL A 49 8.88 3.57 1.17
C VAL A 49 9.22 3.13 -0.24
N THR A 50 9.97 3.97 -0.96
CA THR A 50 10.48 3.69 -2.29
C THR A 50 12.00 3.56 -2.23
N VAL A 51 12.54 2.52 -2.87
CA VAL A 51 13.97 2.38 -3.13
C VAL A 51 14.25 2.61 -4.61
N THR A 52 15.27 3.40 -4.92
CA THR A 52 15.71 3.64 -6.30
C THR A 52 16.97 2.83 -6.59
N ILE A 53 16.89 1.95 -7.59
CA ILE A 53 18.02 1.19 -8.10
C ILE A 53 18.59 1.90 -9.34
N LYS A 54 19.92 2.09 -9.34
CA LYS A 54 20.70 2.59 -10.47
C LYS A 54 21.98 1.80 -10.62
N ASN A 55 22.27 1.35 -11.84
CA ASN A 55 23.39 0.49 -12.17
C ASN A 55 23.46 -0.74 -11.26
N GLY A 56 22.30 -1.35 -10.99
CA GLY A 56 22.16 -2.53 -10.14
C GLY A 56 22.50 -2.29 -8.68
N LYS A 57 22.42 -1.04 -8.18
CA LYS A 57 22.69 -0.68 -6.77
C LYS A 57 21.63 0.25 -6.22
N ILE A 58 21.34 0.14 -4.92
CA ILE A 58 20.53 1.14 -4.22
C ILE A 58 21.23 2.50 -4.27
N SER A 59 20.51 3.50 -4.77
CA SER A 59 20.98 4.88 -4.90
C SER A 59 20.20 5.86 -4.04
N LYS A 60 19.00 5.49 -3.58
CA LYS A 60 18.11 6.34 -2.78
C LYS A 60 17.07 5.50 -2.03
N PHE A 61 16.74 5.94 -0.82
CA PHE A 61 15.48 5.62 -0.14
C PHE A 61 14.61 6.88 -0.10
N TYR A 62 13.30 6.70 -0.11
CA TYR A 62 12.33 7.78 0.01
C TYR A 62 11.12 7.30 0.81
N ILE A 63 10.93 7.86 2.00
CA ILE A 63 9.78 7.64 2.87
C ILE A 63 8.76 8.74 2.60
N ASP A 64 7.49 8.37 2.52
CA ASP A 64 6.39 9.34 2.50
C ASP A 64 5.13 8.81 3.18
N ALA A 65 4.25 9.73 3.52
CA ALA A 65 2.93 9.43 4.04
C ALA A 65 1.88 10.42 3.54
N LEU A 66 0.77 9.89 3.01
CA LEU A 66 -0.42 10.68 2.74
C LEU A 66 -1.46 10.41 3.82
N GLN A 67 -1.91 11.47 4.48
CA GLN A 67 -2.97 11.38 5.48
C GLN A 67 -4.28 11.88 4.90
N GLY A 68 -5.37 11.45 5.52
CA GLY A 68 -6.70 11.98 5.29
C GLY A 68 -7.25 12.71 6.50
N SER A 69 -8.51 13.12 6.37
CA SER A 69 -9.31 13.73 7.44
C SER A 69 -10.69 13.09 7.50
N ALA A 70 -11.28 13.06 8.70
CA ALA A 70 -12.65 12.62 8.90
C ALA A 70 -13.62 13.78 8.65
N VAL A 71 -14.72 13.50 7.95
CA VAL A 71 -15.86 14.42 7.78
C VAL A 71 -16.90 14.08 8.84
N LYS A 72 -17.32 15.09 9.61
CA LYS A 72 -18.21 14.91 10.77
C LYS A 72 -19.50 15.72 10.63
N GLU A 73 -20.60 15.10 11.04
CA GLU A 73 -21.87 15.74 11.32
C GLU A 73 -22.16 15.61 12.81
N GLY A 74 -21.88 16.67 13.57
CA GLY A 74 -21.83 16.59 15.03
C GLY A 74 -20.70 15.68 15.50
N GLU A 75 -21.01 14.68 16.32
CA GLU A 75 -20.04 13.69 16.81
C GLU A 75 -19.86 12.48 15.88
N VAL A 76 -20.71 12.35 14.85
CA VAL A 76 -20.75 11.19 13.95
C VAL A 76 -19.85 11.43 12.74
N ILE A 77 -19.00 10.46 12.41
CA ILE A 77 -18.20 10.47 11.17
C ILE A 77 -19.07 9.94 10.02
N THR A 78 -19.25 10.74 8.97
CA THR A 78 -20.12 10.38 7.83
C THR A 78 -19.33 10.09 6.55
N ALA A 79 -18.10 10.60 6.44
CA ALA A 79 -17.21 10.35 5.31
C ALA A 79 -15.74 10.60 5.71
N VAL A 80 -14.82 10.37 4.77
CA VAL A 80 -13.41 10.77 4.89
C VAL A 80 -12.95 11.46 3.62
N ASN A 81 -11.84 12.21 3.73
CA ASN A 81 -11.13 12.79 2.59
C ASN A 81 -9.65 12.39 2.64
N TRP A 82 -9.00 12.38 1.48
CA TRP A 82 -7.54 12.40 1.38
C TRP A 82 -7.05 13.85 1.35
N ASN A 83 -5.91 14.13 1.98
CA ASN A 83 -5.26 15.42 1.80
C ASN A 83 -4.71 15.54 0.37
N GLU A 84 -4.52 16.76 -0.11
CA GLU A 84 -3.92 17.00 -1.44
C GLU A 84 -2.41 16.74 -1.48
N LYS A 85 -1.74 16.97 -0.34
CA LYS A 85 -0.29 16.85 -0.20
C LYS A 85 0.08 15.81 0.86
N THR A 86 1.13 15.07 0.58
CA THR A 86 1.80 14.18 1.52
C THR A 86 2.54 14.96 2.61
N LYS A 87 2.94 14.28 3.68
CA LYS A 87 3.78 14.87 4.74
C LYS A 87 5.08 15.43 4.18
N LYS A 88 5.70 14.74 3.22
CA LYS A 88 6.97 15.20 2.65
C LYS A 88 6.81 16.37 1.70
N GLU A 89 5.71 16.45 0.96
CA GLU A 89 5.39 17.61 0.11
C GLU A 89 5.04 18.86 0.93
N LEU A 90 4.38 18.68 2.08
CA LEU A 90 4.08 19.79 3.00
C LEU A 90 5.35 20.40 3.61
N LYS A 91 6.41 19.61 3.83
CA LYS A 91 7.64 20.05 4.48
C LYS A 91 7.34 20.76 5.82
N PHE A 92 7.65 22.05 5.93
CA PHE A 92 7.38 22.87 7.10
C PHE A 92 5.88 23.14 7.32
N ASP A 93 5.07 23.10 6.26
CA ASP A 93 3.61 23.29 6.36
C ASP A 93 2.93 22.12 7.08
N TYR A 94 3.63 20.99 7.29
CA TYR A 94 3.12 19.88 8.10
C TYR A 94 3.03 20.26 9.58
N GLY A 95 3.96 21.10 10.06
CA GLY A 95 3.91 21.70 11.40
C GLY A 95 4.11 20.71 12.54
N MET A 96 5.02 19.74 12.40
CA MET A 96 5.40 18.83 13.49
C MET A 96 6.43 19.45 14.43
N LYS A 97 7.24 20.39 13.95
CA LYS A 97 8.19 21.09 14.80
C LYS A 97 7.44 21.94 15.82
N ASP A 98 7.97 21.99 17.03
CA ASP A 98 7.40 22.69 18.17
C ASP A 98 6.03 22.17 18.63
N VAL A 99 5.59 21.02 18.10
CA VAL A 99 4.36 20.32 18.47
C VAL A 99 4.68 19.01 19.19
N GLY A 100 3.96 18.76 20.29
CA GLY A 100 4.11 17.56 21.11
C GLY A 100 5.43 17.51 21.90
N PRO A 101 5.59 16.52 22.79
CA PRO A 101 6.76 16.42 23.66
C PRO A 101 8.04 16.07 22.88
N ARG A 102 9.16 16.68 23.30
CA ARG A 102 10.50 16.25 22.87
C ARG A 102 10.85 14.93 23.53
N TYR A 103 11.38 13.99 22.75
CA TYR A 103 11.94 12.73 23.26
C TYR A 103 13.47 12.72 23.11
N GLU A 104 14.15 12.11 24.08
CA GLU A 104 15.59 11.84 24.05
C GLU A 104 15.84 10.37 24.37
N PHE A 105 16.68 9.70 23.57
CA PHE A 105 17.14 8.35 23.84
C PHE A 105 18.47 8.40 24.58
N LYS A 106 18.48 7.97 25.84
CA LYS A 106 19.67 8.00 26.70
C LYS A 106 19.64 6.84 27.68
N ASP A 107 20.79 6.24 27.94
CA ASP A 107 20.96 5.12 28.87
C ASP A 107 20.04 3.93 28.53
N GLY A 108 19.80 3.68 27.23
CA GLY A 108 18.97 2.57 26.74
C GLY A 108 17.46 2.79 26.88
N ALA A 109 17.00 4.01 27.16
CA ALA A 109 15.58 4.31 27.32
C ALA A 109 15.19 5.65 26.70
N TRP A 110 13.94 5.72 26.23
CA TRP A 110 13.31 6.97 25.81
C TRP A 110 12.78 7.75 27.00
N LYS A 111 13.07 9.04 27.04
CA LYS A 111 12.54 9.98 28.04
C LYS A 111 11.95 11.20 27.35
N VAL A 112 10.85 11.69 27.89
CA VAL A 112 10.33 13.02 27.54
C VAL A 112 11.24 14.05 28.21
N VAL A 113 11.63 15.07 27.45
CA VAL A 113 12.37 16.20 27.99
C VAL A 113 11.37 17.26 28.43
N GLU A 114 11.24 17.44 29.75
CA GLU A 114 10.26 18.35 30.36
C GLU A 114 10.42 19.79 29.84
N GLY A 115 9.28 20.42 29.51
CA GLY A 115 9.23 21.79 29.00
C GLY A 115 9.80 21.98 27.59
N LYS A 116 10.07 20.89 26.85
CA LYS A 116 10.59 20.94 25.47
C LYS A 116 9.66 20.24 24.48
N THR A 117 9.67 20.75 23.26
CA THR A 117 8.86 20.29 22.13
C THR A 117 9.71 19.66 21.04
N SER A 118 9.08 18.93 20.10
CA SER A 118 9.78 18.34 18.94
C SER A 118 10.65 19.38 18.22
N GLU A 119 11.93 19.07 17.99
CA GLU A 119 12.89 20.04 17.43
C GLU A 119 12.98 19.99 15.90
N LYS A 120 12.38 18.97 15.28
CA LYS A 120 12.44 18.71 13.83
C LYS A 120 11.06 18.46 13.25
N GLU A 121 10.90 18.88 12.00
CA GLU A 121 9.78 18.48 11.17
C GLU A 121 9.84 16.99 10.83
N TRP A 122 8.69 16.43 10.43
CA TRP A 122 8.61 15.03 10.05
C TRP A 122 9.56 14.68 8.89
N PHE A 123 9.62 15.54 7.86
CA PHE A 123 10.44 15.27 6.67
C PHE A 123 11.94 15.29 6.98
N GLU A 124 12.39 16.18 7.88
CA GLU A 124 13.80 16.21 8.32
C GLU A 124 14.19 14.92 9.03
N GLN A 125 13.28 14.36 9.82
CA GLN A 125 13.51 13.09 10.51
C GLN A 125 13.50 11.91 9.52
N ALA A 126 12.58 11.91 8.54
CA ALA A 126 12.53 10.91 7.47
C ALA A 126 13.82 10.90 6.63
N GLU A 127 14.36 12.07 6.27
CA GLU A 127 15.62 12.19 5.53
C GLU A 127 16.82 11.60 6.30
N LEU A 128 16.84 11.71 7.63
CA LEU A 128 17.89 11.08 8.46
C LEU A 128 17.79 9.55 8.43
N LEU A 129 16.57 9.00 8.41
CA LEU A 129 16.34 7.56 8.27
C LEU A 129 16.77 7.05 6.89
N GLU A 130 16.39 7.77 5.84
CA GLU A 130 16.78 7.48 4.45
C GLU A 130 18.30 7.47 4.28
N ALA A 131 18.98 8.47 4.84
CA ALA A 131 20.44 8.57 4.82
C ALA A 131 21.10 7.43 5.58
N LYS A 132 20.53 7.04 6.74
CA LYS A 132 21.01 5.92 7.54
C LYS A 132 20.91 4.60 6.78
N TRP A 133 19.78 4.32 6.13
CA TRP A 133 19.63 3.13 5.29
C TRP A 133 20.54 3.13 4.07
N LEU A 134 20.70 4.28 3.40
CA LEU A 134 21.58 4.40 2.25
C LEU A 134 23.04 4.11 2.62
N LYS A 135 23.47 4.55 3.80
CA LYS A 135 24.84 4.38 4.29
C LYS A 135 25.11 2.99 4.86
N ASP A 136 24.19 2.48 5.68
CA ASP A 136 24.45 1.32 6.54
C ASP A 136 23.59 0.08 6.19
N GLY A 137 22.70 0.20 5.20
CA GLY A 137 21.81 -0.86 4.74
C GLY A 137 20.42 -0.84 5.39
N VAL A 138 19.47 -1.56 4.77
CA VAL A 138 18.04 -1.56 5.14
C VAL A 138 17.75 -2.10 6.55
N ASP A 139 18.62 -2.99 7.07
CA ASP A 139 18.52 -3.57 8.41
C ASP A 139 19.14 -2.71 9.52
N SER A 140 19.60 -1.50 9.20
CA SER A 140 20.47 -0.73 10.09
C SER A 140 19.74 0.06 11.19
N LEU A 141 18.41 0.11 11.20
CA LEU A 141 17.62 0.79 12.23
C LEU A 141 17.25 -0.16 13.37
N THR A 142 17.26 0.36 14.60
CA THR A 142 16.87 -0.38 15.80
C THR A 142 15.76 0.35 16.55
N LEU A 143 14.99 -0.42 17.33
CA LEU A 143 13.80 0.06 18.03
C LEU A 143 13.90 -0.22 19.52
N THR A 144 13.48 0.78 20.30
CA THR A 144 13.23 0.63 21.73
C THR A 144 11.85 1.17 22.05
N LYS A 145 11.13 0.50 22.95
CA LYS A 145 9.81 0.95 23.42
C LYS A 145 9.95 2.17 24.32
N ASP A 146 9.09 3.16 24.10
CA ASP A 146 8.91 4.28 25.02
C ASP A 146 8.08 3.88 26.25
N ALA A 147 7.90 4.82 27.18
CA ALA A 147 7.14 4.59 28.41
C ALA A 147 5.67 4.19 28.16
N ASP A 148 5.11 4.56 27.01
CA ASP A 148 3.75 4.22 26.60
C ASP A 148 3.71 2.89 25.82
N GLY A 149 4.85 2.22 25.67
CA GLY A 149 5.00 0.94 24.99
C GLY A 149 5.13 1.05 23.46
N ALA A 150 5.21 2.26 22.90
CA ALA A 150 5.34 2.47 21.47
C ALA A 150 6.80 2.33 21.01
N GLU A 151 7.03 1.63 19.90
CA GLU A 151 8.37 1.42 19.36
C GLU A 151 8.88 2.67 18.62
N ARG A 152 10.06 3.16 19.03
CA ARG A 152 10.73 4.33 18.46
C ARG A 152 12.15 4.01 18.02
N ILE A 153 12.58 4.71 16.97
CA ILE A 153 13.88 4.50 16.32
C ILE A 153 15.00 5.10 17.17
N ASP A 154 15.84 4.25 17.75
CA ASP A 154 16.72 4.61 18.88
C ASP A 154 18.19 4.89 18.48
N ASN A 155 18.56 4.64 17.24
CA ASN A 155 19.96 4.70 16.78
C ASN A 155 20.22 5.73 15.68
N VAL A 156 19.34 6.73 15.53
CA VAL A 156 19.52 7.84 14.59
C VAL A 156 19.39 9.17 15.32
N ALA A 157 20.50 9.88 15.45
CA ALA A 157 20.55 11.16 16.15
C ALA A 157 19.57 12.17 15.51
N GLY A 158 18.72 12.79 16.34
CA GLY A 158 17.73 13.77 15.92
C GLY A 158 16.40 13.16 15.42
N VAL A 159 16.30 11.83 15.32
CA VAL A 159 15.02 11.17 15.06
C VAL A 159 14.36 10.79 16.37
N THR A 160 13.08 11.15 16.50
CA THR A 160 12.22 10.79 17.64
C THR A 160 10.96 10.06 17.19
N LEU A 161 10.82 9.78 15.89
CA LEU A 161 9.68 9.10 15.30
C LEU A 161 9.48 7.69 15.89
N LYS A 162 8.20 7.33 16.05
CA LYS A 162 7.78 5.93 16.15
C LYS A 162 8.04 5.23 14.82
N ASP A 163 8.26 3.93 14.84
CA ASP A 163 8.25 3.14 13.60
C ASP A 163 6.81 3.03 13.09
N GLY A 164 6.44 3.94 12.19
CA GLY A 164 5.13 3.95 11.52
C GLY A 164 5.05 2.93 10.39
N GLY A 165 5.71 1.78 10.53
CA GLY A 165 5.86 0.77 9.49
C GLY A 165 7.06 1.00 8.54
N TYR A 166 7.86 2.04 8.77
CA TYR A 166 8.94 2.43 7.87
C TYR A 166 9.98 1.31 7.68
N ILE A 167 10.37 0.62 8.75
CA ILE A 167 11.35 -0.48 8.67
C ILE A 167 10.80 -1.64 7.82
N LYS A 168 9.55 -2.05 8.09
CA LYS A 168 8.88 -3.11 7.33
C LYS A 168 8.79 -2.75 5.85
N LEU A 169 8.34 -1.53 5.54
CA LEU A 169 8.16 -1.06 4.16
C LEU A 169 9.49 -0.90 3.43
N ALA A 170 10.55 -0.40 4.09
CA ALA A 170 11.87 -0.30 3.48
C ALA A 170 12.42 -1.67 3.08
N LYS A 171 12.25 -2.68 3.95
CA LYS A 171 12.62 -4.07 3.64
C LYS A 171 11.82 -4.61 2.46
N GLN A 172 10.50 -4.43 2.48
CA GLN A 172 9.65 -4.88 1.39
C GLN A 172 9.97 -4.18 0.07
N ALA A 173 10.32 -2.89 0.07
CA ALA A 173 10.74 -2.16 -1.12
C ALA A 173 12.06 -2.71 -1.70
N VAL A 174 13.02 -3.09 -0.85
CA VAL A 174 14.25 -3.77 -1.28
C VAL A 174 13.95 -5.16 -1.85
N GLU A 175 13.09 -5.94 -1.22
CA GLU A 175 12.68 -7.25 -1.75
C GLU A 175 11.91 -7.13 -3.07
N ASN A 176 11.05 -6.12 -3.21
CA ASN A 176 10.40 -5.76 -4.46
C ASN A 176 11.44 -5.45 -5.55
N ALA A 177 12.49 -4.68 -5.22
CA ALA A 177 13.60 -4.41 -6.13
C ALA A 177 14.36 -5.68 -6.54
N ARG A 178 14.64 -6.59 -5.59
CA ARG A 178 15.28 -7.89 -5.90
C ARG A 178 14.44 -8.73 -6.86
N ALA A 179 13.13 -8.69 -6.71
CA ALA A 179 12.20 -9.44 -7.53
C ALA A 179 11.87 -8.76 -8.88
N GLY A 180 12.35 -7.53 -9.13
CA GLY A 180 11.90 -6.75 -10.28
C GLY A 180 10.42 -6.35 -10.20
N LYS A 181 9.83 -6.36 -8.99
CA LYS A 181 8.41 -6.11 -8.73
C LYS A 181 8.16 -4.64 -8.44
N VAL A 182 7.63 -3.91 -9.41
CA VAL A 182 7.15 -2.54 -9.20
C VAL A 182 5.77 -2.58 -8.57
N VAL A 183 5.54 -1.73 -7.57
CA VAL A 183 4.22 -1.49 -6.98
C VAL A 183 3.89 -0.02 -7.10
N VAL A 184 2.74 0.28 -7.67
CA VAL A 184 2.21 1.65 -7.81
C VAL A 184 0.78 1.68 -7.31
N PHE A 185 0.39 2.77 -6.68
CA PHE A 185 -0.94 2.92 -6.10
C PHE A 185 -1.51 4.31 -6.34
N LYS A 186 -2.83 4.41 -6.25
CA LYS A 186 -3.59 5.66 -6.29
C LYS A 186 -4.68 5.63 -5.23
N THR A 187 -4.81 6.74 -4.52
CA THR A 187 -5.87 6.92 -3.53
C THR A 187 -7.18 7.33 -4.22
N GLY A 188 -8.31 6.94 -3.63
CA GLY A 188 -9.63 7.33 -4.10
C GLY A 188 -10.67 7.31 -2.98
N LEU A 189 -11.89 7.71 -3.35
CA LEU A 189 -13.07 7.66 -2.51
C LEU A 189 -14.17 6.89 -3.24
N SER A 190 -14.84 6.00 -2.53
CA SER A 190 -16.08 5.39 -2.97
C SER A 190 -17.19 6.43 -3.11
N LYS A 191 -18.27 6.10 -3.82
CA LYS A 191 -19.46 6.97 -3.92
C LYS A 191 -20.06 7.33 -2.54
N GLY A 192 -19.87 6.48 -1.54
CA GLY A 192 -20.32 6.70 -0.16
C GLY A 192 -19.33 7.45 0.73
N GLY A 193 -18.24 8.00 0.19
CA GLY A 193 -17.27 8.79 0.95
C GLY A 193 -16.30 7.97 1.81
N ALA A 194 -16.25 6.64 1.64
CA ALA A 194 -15.22 5.79 2.24
C ALA A 194 -13.95 5.74 1.36
N ALA A 195 -12.77 5.63 1.96
CA ALA A 195 -11.50 5.58 1.23
C ALA A 195 -11.29 4.26 0.47
N GLU A 196 -10.59 4.35 -0.66
CA GLU A 196 -10.15 3.20 -1.44
C GLU A 196 -8.71 3.41 -1.90
N ILE A 197 -7.94 2.33 -2.06
CA ILE A 197 -6.65 2.33 -2.76
C ILE A 197 -6.76 1.40 -3.96
N TYR A 198 -6.44 1.93 -5.13
CA TYR A 198 -6.21 1.14 -6.35
C TYR A 198 -4.71 0.90 -6.45
N PHE A 199 -4.29 -0.32 -6.80
CA PHE A 199 -2.87 -0.60 -6.98
C PHE A 199 -2.60 -1.61 -8.08
N VAL A 200 -1.41 -1.49 -8.66
CA VAL A 200 -0.86 -2.41 -9.64
C VAL A 200 0.47 -2.91 -9.13
N GLU A 201 0.64 -4.22 -9.15
CA GLU A 201 1.92 -4.88 -8.96
C GLU A 201 2.37 -5.46 -10.30
N ALA A 202 3.58 -5.12 -10.74
CA ALA A 202 4.10 -5.51 -12.04
C ALA A 202 5.51 -6.09 -11.88
N THR A 203 5.71 -7.33 -12.30
CA THR A 203 7.04 -7.99 -12.25
C THR A 203 7.73 -7.88 -13.60
N PHE A 204 8.91 -7.29 -13.62
CA PHE A 204 9.72 -7.10 -14.83
C PHE A 204 10.94 -8.02 -14.82
N ASN A 205 11.25 -8.57 -15.99
CA ASN A 205 12.52 -9.27 -16.18
C ASN A 205 13.67 -8.28 -16.47
N LYS A 206 14.90 -8.80 -16.55
CA LYS A 206 16.12 -8.01 -16.84
C LYS A 206 16.10 -7.32 -18.21
N GLU A 207 15.23 -7.74 -19.12
CA GLU A 207 15.01 -7.09 -20.42
C GLU A 207 13.97 -5.95 -20.35
N GLY A 208 13.45 -5.64 -19.16
CA GLY A 208 12.43 -4.61 -18.95
C GLY A 208 11.03 -5.02 -19.42
N LYS A 209 10.78 -6.32 -19.66
CA LYS A 209 9.46 -6.82 -20.06
C LYS A 209 8.64 -7.23 -18.84
N ALA A 210 7.38 -6.80 -18.82
CA ALA A 210 6.42 -7.26 -17.83
C ALA A 210 6.16 -8.76 -18.02
N THR A 211 6.31 -9.53 -16.96
CA THR A 211 6.08 -10.98 -16.90
C THR A 211 4.81 -11.32 -16.12
N GLU A 212 4.40 -10.42 -15.24
CA GLU A 212 3.20 -10.54 -14.42
C GLU A 212 2.65 -9.13 -14.16
N ILE A 213 1.33 -9.01 -14.19
CA ILE A 213 0.59 -7.81 -13.78
C ILE A 213 -0.52 -8.29 -12.87
N VAL A 214 -0.63 -7.68 -11.69
CA VAL A 214 -1.73 -7.86 -10.75
C VAL A 214 -2.36 -6.50 -10.54
N ILE A 215 -3.66 -6.41 -10.81
CA ILE A 215 -4.47 -5.22 -10.57
C ILE A 215 -5.37 -5.53 -9.38
N ASP A 216 -5.42 -4.63 -8.41
CA ASP A 216 -6.22 -4.83 -7.21
C ASP A 216 -6.75 -3.51 -6.63
N THR A 217 -7.69 -3.63 -5.70
CA THR A 217 -8.31 -2.52 -4.99
C THR A 217 -8.60 -2.92 -3.56
N ARG A 218 -8.10 -2.14 -2.60
CA ARG A 218 -8.44 -2.25 -1.18
C ARG A 218 -9.50 -1.21 -0.85
N GLN A 219 -10.66 -1.68 -0.42
CA GLN A 219 -11.78 -0.81 -0.04
C GLN A 219 -11.88 -0.68 1.49
N SER A 220 -12.61 0.34 1.92
CA SER A 220 -12.95 0.57 3.32
C SER A 220 -14.45 0.86 3.47
N LYS A 221 -14.88 0.98 4.72
CA LYS A 221 -16.17 1.53 5.12
C LYS A 221 -15.97 2.62 6.18
N VAL A 222 -16.96 3.47 6.33
CA VAL A 222 -17.03 4.45 7.42
C VAL A 222 -17.98 3.95 8.48
N ASP A 223 -17.51 3.94 9.73
CA ASP A 223 -18.29 3.70 10.93
C ASP A 223 -18.45 5.01 11.69
N GLY A 224 -19.66 5.32 12.14
CA GLY A 224 -20.00 6.62 12.73
C GLY A 224 -19.21 6.95 14.00
N GLU A 225 -18.79 5.94 14.76
CA GLU A 225 -18.05 6.10 16.02
C GLU A 225 -16.55 5.84 15.85
N LYS A 226 -16.20 4.80 15.08
CA LYS A 226 -14.82 4.33 14.92
C LYS A 226 -14.09 5.00 13.76
N GLY A 227 -14.81 5.69 12.89
CA GLY A 227 -14.27 6.29 11.68
C GLY A 227 -14.00 5.25 10.61
N LEU A 228 -12.88 5.41 9.89
CA LEU A 228 -12.51 4.52 8.80
C LEU A 228 -12.19 3.09 9.27
N ILE A 229 -12.75 2.09 8.59
CA ILE A 229 -12.38 0.69 8.73
C ILE A 229 -12.01 0.13 7.36
N TRP A 230 -10.73 -0.15 7.15
CA TRP A 230 -10.28 -0.91 5.98
C TRP A 230 -10.90 -2.31 6.00
N ASN A 231 -11.36 -2.80 4.85
CA ASN A 231 -11.73 -4.22 4.73
C ASN A 231 -10.53 -5.10 5.10
N GLU A 232 -10.72 -6.37 5.45
CA GLU A 232 -9.60 -7.30 5.71
C GLU A 232 -9.04 -7.89 4.42
N LYS A 233 -9.90 -8.01 3.40
CA LYS A 233 -9.56 -8.54 2.07
C LYS A 233 -9.66 -7.47 0.99
N THR A 234 -8.79 -7.54 -0.01
CA THR A 234 -8.88 -6.78 -1.26
C THR A 234 -9.93 -7.39 -2.18
N LYS A 235 -10.26 -6.72 -3.29
CA LYS A 235 -11.19 -7.27 -4.28
C LYS A 235 -10.65 -8.56 -4.92
N GLN A 236 -9.34 -8.61 -5.18
CA GLN A 236 -8.71 -9.80 -5.74
C GLN A 236 -8.77 -10.98 -4.74
N GLU A 237 -8.49 -10.74 -3.46
CA GLU A 237 -8.58 -11.75 -2.39
C GLU A 237 -10.02 -12.25 -2.11
N LEU A 238 -11.02 -11.39 -2.36
CA LEU A 238 -12.44 -11.78 -2.23
C LEU A 238 -12.86 -12.74 -3.34
N GLY A 239 -12.33 -12.59 -4.56
CA GLY A 239 -12.77 -13.38 -5.71
C GLY A 239 -14.29 -13.27 -5.90
N PHE A 240 -14.98 -14.42 -5.95
CA PHE A 240 -16.45 -14.47 -6.04
C PHE A 240 -17.18 -13.90 -4.81
N GLU A 241 -16.53 -13.77 -3.66
CA GLU A 241 -17.12 -13.12 -2.49
C GLU A 241 -17.19 -11.59 -2.63
N TYR A 242 -16.61 -11.01 -3.69
CA TYR A 242 -16.80 -9.59 -4.00
C TYR A 242 -18.23 -9.30 -4.49
N ARG A 243 -18.77 -10.22 -5.31
CA ARG A 243 -20.17 -10.24 -5.76
C ARG A 243 -20.60 -9.00 -6.54
N MET A 244 -19.85 -8.62 -7.58
CA MET A 244 -20.15 -7.43 -8.39
C MET A 244 -21.56 -7.42 -9.00
N HIS A 245 -22.10 -8.60 -9.33
CA HIS A 245 -23.43 -8.77 -9.94
C HIS A 245 -24.46 -9.36 -8.98
N TYR A 246 -24.23 -9.30 -7.66
CA TYR A 246 -25.08 -10.02 -6.71
C TYR A 246 -26.53 -9.58 -6.75
N LEU A 247 -26.78 -8.28 -6.96
CA LEU A 247 -28.14 -7.73 -6.99
C LEU A 247 -28.93 -8.30 -8.16
N ASP A 248 -28.29 -8.45 -9.33
CA ASP A 248 -28.93 -9.03 -10.52
C ASP A 248 -29.21 -10.52 -10.32
N TYR A 249 -28.26 -11.25 -9.72
CA TYR A 249 -28.47 -12.65 -9.33
C TYR A 249 -29.63 -12.80 -8.33
N GLN A 250 -29.66 -11.98 -7.27
CA GLN A 250 -30.72 -12.03 -6.25
C GLN A 250 -32.10 -11.77 -6.84
N ALA A 251 -32.20 -10.90 -7.85
CA ALA A 251 -33.46 -10.62 -8.53
C ALA A 251 -34.00 -11.81 -9.33
N THR A 252 -33.20 -12.86 -9.56
CA THR A 252 -33.63 -14.09 -10.24
C THR A 252 -34.12 -15.20 -9.31
N LEU A 253 -33.94 -15.03 -7.99
CA LEU A 253 -34.33 -16.01 -6.99
C LEU A 253 -35.84 -15.93 -6.69
N GLU A 254 -36.42 -17.07 -6.29
CA GLU A 254 -37.80 -17.07 -5.79
C GLU A 254 -37.91 -16.28 -4.47
N GLU A 255 -39.09 -15.72 -4.19
CA GLU A 255 -39.31 -14.94 -2.97
C GLU A 255 -39.05 -15.80 -1.73
N GLY A 256 -38.07 -15.38 -0.92
CA GLY A 256 -37.67 -16.09 0.31
C GLY A 256 -36.44 -16.99 0.16
N ASP A 257 -35.92 -17.19 -1.06
CA ASP A 257 -34.68 -17.94 -1.27
C ASP A 257 -33.45 -17.11 -0.94
N GLU A 258 -32.49 -17.74 -0.26
CA GLU A 258 -31.17 -17.16 -0.02
C GLU A 258 -30.20 -17.55 -1.15
N GLY A 259 -29.61 -16.56 -1.80
CA GLY A 259 -28.58 -16.78 -2.81
C GLY A 259 -27.34 -17.45 -2.23
N THR A 260 -26.77 -18.40 -2.98
CA THR A 260 -25.52 -19.08 -2.62
C THR A 260 -24.39 -18.64 -3.55
N ILE A 261 -23.13 -18.81 -3.11
CA ILE A 261 -21.98 -18.53 -3.97
C ILE A 261 -21.91 -19.46 -5.17
N GLU A 262 -22.27 -20.74 -5.02
CA GLU A 262 -22.32 -21.67 -6.15
C GLU A 262 -23.44 -21.32 -7.14
N GLY A 263 -24.62 -20.91 -6.63
CA GLY A 263 -25.69 -20.39 -7.46
C GLY A 263 -25.29 -19.11 -8.19
N TYR A 264 -24.59 -18.19 -7.52
CA TYR A 264 -24.06 -16.97 -8.11
C TYR A 264 -23.05 -17.27 -9.24
N LYS A 265 -22.10 -18.20 -9.03
CA LYS A 265 -21.16 -18.64 -10.08
C LYS A 265 -21.87 -19.25 -11.29
N ALA A 266 -22.90 -20.07 -11.05
CA ALA A 266 -23.70 -20.64 -12.13
C ALA A 266 -24.44 -19.55 -12.91
N TRP A 267 -25.04 -18.59 -12.19
CA TRP A 267 -25.72 -17.45 -12.79
C TRP A 267 -24.77 -16.61 -13.65
N LEU A 268 -23.55 -16.30 -13.17
CA LEU A 268 -22.54 -15.58 -13.96
C LEU A 268 -22.26 -16.30 -15.29
N LYS A 269 -22.04 -17.62 -15.21
CA LYS A 269 -21.79 -18.45 -16.39
C LYS A 269 -22.96 -18.44 -17.38
N ASP A 270 -24.19 -18.62 -16.89
CA ASP A 270 -25.38 -18.70 -17.74
C ASP A 270 -25.72 -17.35 -18.39
N ASN A 271 -25.29 -16.24 -17.78
CA ASN A 271 -25.49 -14.88 -18.29
C ASN A 271 -24.26 -14.32 -19.03
N ASN A 272 -23.19 -15.10 -19.19
CA ASN A 272 -21.91 -14.66 -19.77
C ASN A 272 -21.30 -13.43 -19.06
N GLU A 273 -21.53 -13.32 -17.76
CA GLU A 273 -20.96 -12.27 -16.92
C GLU A 273 -19.65 -12.74 -16.28
N LEU A 274 -18.75 -11.78 -16.02
CA LEU A 274 -17.46 -12.02 -15.38
C LEU A 274 -17.39 -11.27 -14.06
N GLU A 275 -16.91 -11.93 -13.01
CA GLU A 275 -16.62 -11.26 -11.76
C GLU A 275 -15.44 -10.28 -11.93
N TRP A 276 -15.37 -9.25 -11.08
CA TRP A 276 -14.36 -8.19 -11.16
C TRP A 276 -12.93 -8.72 -11.33
N PHE A 277 -12.55 -9.76 -10.58
CA PHE A 277 -11.19 -10.33 -10.63
C PHE A 277 -10.89 -11.03 -11.96
N GLU A 278 -11.90 -11.62 -12.60
CA GLU A 278 -11.75 -12.27 -13.91
C GLU A 278 -11.59 -11.23 -15.01
N GLN A 279 -12.29 -10.10 -14.89
CA GLN A 279 -12.15 -8.97 -15.84
C GLN A 279 -10.76 -8.34 -15.77
N VAL A 280 -10.24 -8.04 -14.58
CA VAL A 280 -8.89 -7.47 -14.47
C VAL A 280 -7.79 -8.48 -14.79
N ALA A 281 -8.04 -9.78 -14.66
CA ALA A 281 -7.13 -10.82 -15.15
C ALA A 281 -7.00 -10.77 -16.68
N LYS A 282 -8.08 -10.48 -17.42
CA LYS A 282 -8.01 -10.28 -18.88
C LYS A 282 -7.19 -9.04 -19.25
N ILE A 283 -7.36 -7.92 -18.52
CA ILE A 283 -6.54 -6.71 -18.71
C ILE A 283 -5.06 -7.05 -18.49
N SER A 284 -4.76 -7.72 -17.38
CA SER A 284 -3.39 -8.10 -17.00
C SER A 284 -2.74 -9.00 -18.06
N ALA A 285 -3.49 -10.00 -18.56
CA ALA A 285 -3.03 -10.90 -19.60
C ALA A 285 -2.77 -10.18 -20.93
N ASP A 286 -3.63 -9.23 -21.32
CA ASP A 286 -3.43 -8.42 -22.53
C ASP A 286 -2.17 -7.55 -22.45
N VAL A 287 -1.95 -6.90 -21.30
CA VAL A 287 -0.74 -6.09 -21.06
C VAL A 287 0.52 -6.96 -21.11
N VAL A 288 0.52 -8.14 -20.47
CA VAL A 288 1.66 -9.07 -20.52
C VAL A 288 1.90 -9.60 -21.94
N ALA A 289 0.84 -9.90 -22.71
CA ALA A 289 0.98 -10.40 -24.07
C ALA A 289 1.50 -9.33 -25.04
N THR A 290 1.00 -8.10 -24.92
CA THR A 290 1.27 -7.01 -25.88
C THR A 290 2.40 -6.09 -25.46
N GLN A 291 2.75 -6.09 -24.16
CA GLN A 291 3.67 -5.15 -23.51
C GLN A 291 3.23 -3.68 -23.65
N LYS A 292 1.94 -3.43 -23.92
CA LYS A 292 1.39 -2.07 -24.00
C LYS A 292 0.81 -1.67 -22.65
N SER A 293 1.22 -0.50 -22.17
CA SER A 293 0.77 0.04 -20.89
C SER A 293 -0.45 0.97 -21.00
N THR A 294 -1.07 1.04 -22.18
CA THR A 294 -2.23 1.89 -22.48
C THR A 294 -3.43 1.03 -22.84
N ALA A 295 -4.63 1.57 -22.61
CA ALA A 295 -5.86 0.91 -23.05
C ALA A 295 -5.81 0.57 -24.55
N PRO A 296 -6.26 -0.64 -24.95
CA PRO A 296 -6.40 -0.98 -26.36
C PRO A 296 -7.47 -0.10 -27.02
N ALA A 297 -7.34 0.09 -28.33
CA ALA A 297 -8.33 0.85 -29.11
C ALA A 297 -9.70 0.16 -29.14
N ASP A 298 -9.68 -1.17 -29.18
CA ASP A 298 -10.88 -2.01 -29.08
C ASP A 298 -11.02 -2.53 -27.65
N ALA A 299 -12.25 -2.55 -27.13
CA ALA A 299 -12.53 -3.08 -25.80
C ALA A 299 -12.17 -4.59 -25.72
N ILE A 300 -11.55 -4.99 -24.61
CA ILE A 300 -11.28 -6.40 -24.33
C ILE A 300 -12.62 -7.09 -24.06
N ALA A 301 -12.89 -8.17 -24.80
CA ALA A 301 -14.16 -8.89 -24.69
C ALA A 301 -14.46 -9.33 -23.24
N GLY A 302 -15.63 -8.95 -22.75
CA GLY A 302 -16.12 -9.24 -21.39
C GLY A 302 -15.61 -8.30 -20.30
N VAL A 303 -14.73 -7.34 -20.62
CA VAL A 303 -14.29 -6.31 -19.65
C VAL A 303 -15.26 -5.14 -19.72
N THR A 304 -15.98 -4.91 -18.62
CA THR A 304 -16.99 -3.86 -18.45
C THR A 304 -16.66 -2.91 -17.30
N VAL A 305 -15.72 -3.28 -16.41
CA VAL A 305 -15.20 -2.40 -15.36
C VAL A 305 -14.55 -1.15 -15.96
N VAL A 306 -14.65 -0.01 -15.26
CA VAL A 306 -13.96 1.22 -15.64
C VAL A 306 -12.44 1.01 -15.51
N THR A 307 -11.70 1.24 -16.60
CA THR A 307 -10.28 0.86 -16.69
C THR A 307 -9.28 2.01 -16.57
N ASP A 308 -9.73 3.27 -16.61
CA ASP A 308 -8.83 4.43 -16.72
C ASP A 308 -7.77 4.46 -15.60
N THR A 309 -8.21 4.30 -14.35
CA THR A 309 -7.32 4.23 -13.19
C THR A 309 -6.33 3.05 -13.29
N TYR A 310 -6.76 1.91 -13.84
CA TYR A 310 -5.89 0.75 -13.97
C TYR A 310 -4.82 0.97 -15.02
N TYR A 311 -5.15 1.52 -16.19
CA TYR A 311 -4.16 1.82 -17.22
C TYR A 311 -3.24 2.98 -16.85
N GLU A 312 -3.71 3.97 -16.08
CA GLU A 312 -2.84 4.98 -15.47
C GLU A 312 -1.78 4.34 -14.57
N LEU A 313 -2.20 3.42 -13.68
CA LEU A 313 -1.28 2.71 -12.80
C LEU A 313 -0.36 1.77 -13.58
N ILE A 314 -0.85 1.02 -14.57
CA ILE A 314 0.00 0.19 -15.43
C ILE A 314 1.05 1.05 -16.13
N ALA A 315 0.69 2.20 -16.71
CA ALA A 315 1.63 3.12 -17.33
C ALA A 315 2.69 3.62 -16.34
N ASN A 316 2.29 3.98 -15.12
CA ASN A 316 3.23 4.38 -14.06
C ASN A 316 4.16 3.23 -13.67
N ALA A 317 3.69 1.98 -13.64
CA ALA A 317 4.52 0.82 -13.34
C ALA A 317 5.61 0.61 -14.42
N PHE A 318 5.24 0.72 -15.70
CA PHE A 318 6.20 0.64 -16.82
C PHE A 318 7.21 1.80 -16.78
N ALA A 319 6.76 3.01 -16.42
CA ALA A 319 7.63 4.19 -16.33
C ALA A 319 8.63 4.14 -15.16
N ALA A 320 8.36 3.31 -14.14
CA ALA A 320 9.23 3.17 -12.98
C ALA A 320 10.51 2.36 -13.28
N VAL A 321 10.51 1.52 -14.33
CA VAL A 321 11.65 0.72 -14.77
C VAL A 321 12.51 1.50 -15.79
N LYS A 322 13.84 1.33 -15.75
CA LYS A 322 14.80 2.07 -16.58
C LYS A 322 15.75 1.18 -17.38
#